data_AF-A0A2V8ERM7-F1
#
_entry.id   AF-A0A2V8ERM7-F1
#
_cell.length_a   1.000
_cell.length_b   1.000
_cell.length_c   1.000
_cell.angle_alpha   90.00
_cell.angle_beta   90.00
_cell.angle_gamma   90.00
#
_symmetry.space_group_name_H-M   'P 1'
#
loop_
_entity.id
_entity.type
_entity.pdbx_description
1 polymer ?
#
loop_
_entity_poly.entity_id
_entity_poly.type
_entity_poly.pdbx_seq_one_letter_code
_entity_poly.pdbx_strand_id
1 'polypeptide(L)' 'KLDEAILEFREVVRLQPDSPAGLKNLAAAYAMDGQFDRAVDTAEAALRLNPAEPLAGEIRSQIALYLQRKRPAR' A
#
# COMPACT_ATOMS: atom_id res chain seq x y z
N LYS A 1 3.96 -17.17 3.19
CA LYS A 1 2.50 -17.04 3.00
C LYS A 1 2.18 -15.56 2.96
N LEU A 2 1.74 -15.04 1.82
CA LEU A 2 1.44 -13.62 1.65
C LEU A 2 0.16 -13.22 2.40
N ASP A 3 -0.75 -14.19 2.56
CA ASP A 3 -1.97 -14.08 3.36
C ASP A 3 -1.71 -13.69 4.83
N GLU A 4 -0.69 -14.29 5.46
CA GLU A 4 -0.33 -13.99 6.87
C GLU A 4 0.20 -12.56 7.02
N ALA A 5 1.06 -12.10 6.10
CA ALA A 5 1.56 -10.73 6.12
C ALA A 5 0.44 -9.69 5.92
N ILE A 6 -0.51 -9.98 5.02
CA ILE A 6 -1.68 -9.12 4.84
C ILE A 6 -2.51 -9.07 6.12
N LEU A 7 -2.75 -10.21 6.79
CA LEU A 7 -3.50 -10.24 8.05
C LEU A 7 -2.84 -9.41 9.15
N GLU A 8 -1.52 -9.57 9.36
CA GLU A 8 -0.77 -8.81 10.35
C GLU A 8 -0.83 -7.30 10.07
N PHE A 9 -0.60 -6.87 8.83
CA PHE A 9 -0.66 -5.45 8.49
C PHE A 9 -2.08 -4.89 8.53
N ARG A 10 -3.12 -5.71 8.28
CA ARG A 10 -4.51 -5.29 8.48
C ARG A 10 -4.80 -5.04 9.96
N GLU A 11 -4.27 -5.85 10.87
CA GLU A 11 -4.40 -5.57 12.30
C GLU A 11 -3.65 -4.31 12.71
N VAL A 12 -2.46 -4.05 12.16
CA VAL A 12 -1.74 -2.78 12.38
C VAL A 12 -2.60 -1.60 11.93
N VAL A 13 -3.17 -1.64 10.72
CA VAL A 13 -4.06 -0.59 10.22
C VAL A 13 -5.36 -0.50 11.02
N ARG A 14 -5.87 -1.61 11.58
CA ARG A 14 -7.04 -1.58 12.46
C ARG A 14 -6.74 -0.87 13.78
N LEU A 15 -5.54 -1.06 14.33
CA LEU A 15 -5.10 -0.42 15.57
C LEU A 15 -4.69 1.04 15.35
N GLN A 16 -4.14 1.36 14.17
CA GLN A 16 -3.64 2.68 13.79
C GLN A 16 -4.09 3.04 12.36
N PRO A 17 -5.38 3.38 12.16
CA PRO A 17 -5.94 3.63 10.83
C PRO A 17 -5.40 4.91 10.18
N ASP A 18 -4.83 5.79 10.99
CA ASP A 18 -4.27 7.09 10.67
C ASP A 18 -2.74 7.06 10.47
N SER A 19 -2.11 5.87 10.47
CA SER A 19 -0.68 5.71 10.25
C SER A 19 -0.34 5.51 8.76
N PRO A 20 0.30 6.48 8.08
CA PRO A 20 0.72 6.32 6.69
C PRO A 20 1.69 5.16 6.49
N ALA A 21 2.54 4.89 7.49
CA ALA A 21 3.49 3.78 7.45
C ALA A 21 2.78 2.42 7.51
N GLY A 22 1.74 2.27 8.34
CA GLY A 22 0.94 1.05 8.41
C GLY A 22 0.22 0.75 7.09
N LEU A 23 -0.41 1.76 6.50
CA LEU A 23 -1.05 1.66 5.20
C LEU A 23 -0.05 1.38 4.06
N LYS A 24 1.14 2.00 4.09
CA LYS A 24 2.21 1.71 3.14
C LYS A 24 2.63 0.24 3.18
N ASN A 25 2.82 -0.32 4.37
CA ASN A 25 3.22 -1.71 4.53
C ASN A 25 2.12 -2.69 4.10
N LEU A 26 0.85 -2.36 4.39
CA LEU A 26 -0.29 -3.14 3.90
C LEU A 26 -0.39 -3.10 2.36
N ALA A 27 -0.19 -1.93 1.75
CA ALA A 27 -0.14 -1.78 0.30
C ALA A 27 0.96 -2.65 -0.35
N ALA A 28 2.16 -2.67 0.26
CA ALA A 28 3.25 -3.51 -0.19
C ALA A 28 2.91 -5.01 -0.09
N ALA A 29 2.27 -5.44 1.00
CA ALA A 29 1.83 -6.83 1.16
C ALA A 29 0.80 -7.23 0.09
N TYR A 30 -0.17 -6.36 -0.21
CA TYR A 30 -1.11 -6.58 -1.32
C TYR A 30 -0.41 -6.67 -2.68
N ALA A 31 0.58 -5.82 -2.95
CA ALA A 31 1.32 -5.87 -4.20
C ALA A 31 2.17 -7.13 -4.34
N MET A 32 2.74 -7.62 -3.24
CA MET A 32 3.48 -8.90 -3.22
C MET A 32 2.54 -10.10 -3.47
N ASP A 33 1.28 -10.00 -3.06
CA ASP A 33 0.20 -10.97 -3.35
C ASP A 33 -0.40 -10.81 -4.76
N GLY A 34 0.12 -9.90 -5.57
CA GLY A 34 -0.40 -9.62 -6.92
C GLY A 34 -1.72 -8.86 -6.94
N GLN A 35 -2.23 -8.46 -5.77
CA GLN A 35 -3.45 -7.66 -5.60
C GLN A 35 -3.15 -6.17 -5.83
N PHE A 36 -2.67 -5.84 -7.03
CA PHE A 36 -2.21 -4.48 -7.35
C PHE A 36 -3.30 -3.41 -7.20
N ASP A 37 -4.57 -3.75 -7.44
CA ASP A 37 -5.70 -2.83 -7.21
C ASP A 37 -5.79 -2.41 -5.74
N ARG A 38 -5.81 -3.39 -4.83
CA ARG A 38 -5.86 -3.13 -3.39
C ARG A 38 -4.60 -2.43 -2.90
N ALA A 39 -3.45 -2.74 -3.49
CA ALA A 39 -2.19 -2.07 -3.18
C ALA A 39 -2.26 -0.57 -3.49
N VAL A 40 -2.77 -0.20 -4.68
CA VAL A 40 -2.95 1.20 -5.09
C VAL A 40 -3.94 1.90 -4.16
N ASP A 41 -5.12 1.34 -3.93
CA ASP A 41 -6.15 1.94 -3.08
C ASP A 41 -5.64 2.22 -1.66
N THR A 42 -4.88 1.26 -1.11
CA THR A 42 -4.31 1.36 0.25
C THR A 42 -3.19 2.40 0.31
N ALA A 43 -2.31 2.44 -0.70
CA ALA A 43 -1.25 3.44 -0.80
C ALA A 43 -1.83 4.86 -0.98
N GLU A 44 -2.90 5.02 -1.75
CA GLU A 44 -3.59 6.30 -1.87
C GLU A 44 -4.23 6.75 -0.55
N ALA A 45 -4.76 5.82 0.25
CA ALA A 45 -5.23 6.13 1.59
C ALA A 45 -4.11 6.68 2.48
N ALA A 46 -2.90 6.10 2.39
CA ALA A 46 -1.72 6.62 3.10
C ALA A 46 -1.39 8.07 2.70
N LEU A 47 -1.48 8.39 1.40
CA LEU A 47 -1.26 9.76 0.90
C LEU A 47 -2.34 10.77 1.34
N ARG A 48 -3.60 10.33 1.47
CA ARG A 48 -4.69 11.19 1.91
C ARG A 48 -4.55 11.62 3.37
N LEU A 49 -3.95 10.79 4.21
CA LEU A 49 -3.77 11.07 5.63
C LEU A 49 -2.66 12.09 5.90
N ASN A 50 -1.54 12.00 5.18
CA ASN A 50 -0.47 12.99 5.32
C ASN A 50 0.22 13.29 3.97
N PRO A 51 -0.26 14.29 3.22
CA PRO A 51 0.32 14.66 1.93
C PRO A 51 1.65 15.44 2.06
N ALA A 52 2.07 15.83 3.28
CA ALA A 52 3.24 16.68 3.53
C ALA A 52 4.45 15.92 4.10
N GLU A 53 4.33 14.61 4.34
CA GLU A 53 5.42 13.83 4.93
C GLU A 53 6.48 13.41 3.89
N PRO A 54 7.76 13.19 4.29
CA PRO A 54 8.80 12.63 3.41
C PRO A 54 8.39 11.30 2.75
N LEU A 55 7.51 10.53 3.40
CA LEU A 55 6.99 9.26 2.90
C LEU A 55 6.11 9.42 1.65
N ALA A 56 5.54 10.60 1.38
CA ALA A 56 4.62 10.81 0.26
C ALA A 56 5.29 10.57 -1.11
N GLY A 57 6.57 10.90 -1.25
CA GLY A 57 7.34 10.61 -2.48
C GLY A 57 7.53 9.11 -2.70
N GLU A 58 7.80 8.37 -1.62
CA GLU A 58 7.93 6.91 -1.64
C GLU A 58 6.59 6.25 -2.02
N ILE A 59 5.50 6.67 -1.37
CA ILE A 59 4.17 6.11 -1.63
C ILE A 59 3.73 6.37 -3.07
N ARG A 60 3.96 7.58 -3.62
CA ARG A 60 3.68 7.88 -5.03
C ARG A 60 4.48 6.99 -5.98
N SER A 61 5.75 6.73 -5.65
CA SER A 61 6.61 5.83 -6.43
C SER A 61 6.09 4.39 -6.39
N GLN A 62 5.64 3.91 -5.23
CA GLN A 62 5.03 2.59 -5.08
C GLN A 62 3.73 2.46 -5.89
N ILE A 63 2.85 3.45 -5.82
CA ILE A 63 1.62 3.49 -6.64
C ILE A 63 1.96 3.35 -8.12
N ALA A 64 2.94 4.11 -8.61
CA ALA A 64 3.37 4.02 -10.00
C ALA A 64 3.87 2.60 -10.36
N LEU A 65 4.63 1.95 -9.47
CA LEU A 65 5.08 0.57 -9.66
C LEU A 65 3.92 -0.43 -9.67
N TYR A 66 2.96 -0.29 -8.76
CA TYR A 66 1.78 -1.17 -8.70
C TYR A 66 0.92 -1.02 -9.96
N LEU A 67 0.73 0.21 -10.45
CA LEU A 67 0.02 0.48 -11.70
C LEU A 67 0.74 -0.08 -12.92
N GLN A 68 2.08 -0.05 -12.94
CA GLN A 68 2.86 -0.68 -14.02
C GLN A 68 2.68 -2.19 -14.03
N ARG A 69 2.70 -2.85 -12.87
CA ARG A 69 2.49 -4.31 -12.78
C ARG A 69 1.05 -4.74 -13.00
N LYS A 70 0.08 -3.88 -12.70
CA LYS A 70 -1.34 -4.09 -13.04
C LYS A 70 -1.54 -4.19 -14.55
N ARG A 71 -0.76 -3.45 -15.35
CA ARG A 71 -0.89 -3.51 -16.81
C ARG A 71 -0.30 -4.84 -17.29
N PRO A 72 -1.10 -5.77 -17.87
CA PRO A 72 -0.52 -6.92 -18.53
C PRO A 72 0.40 -6.41 -19.64
N ALA A 73 1.60 -6.98 -19.74
CA ALA A 73 2.47 -6.77 -20.88
C ALA A 73 1.64 -7.05 -22.15
N ARG A 74 1.51 -6.04 -23.00
CA ARG A 74 0.84 -6.18 -24.31
C ARG A 74 1.60 -7.19 -25.17
#